data_AF-A0A7J8MVC8-F1
#
_entry.id   AF-A0A7J8MVC8-F1
#
_cell.length_a   1.000
_cell.length_b   1.000
_cell.length_c   1.000
_cell.angle_alpha   90.00
_cell.angle_beta   90.00
_cell.angle_gamma   90.00
#
_symmetry.space_group_name_H-M   'P 1'
#
loop_
_entity.id
_entity.type
_entity.pdbx_description
1 polymer ?
#
loop_
_entity_poly.entity_id
_entity_poly.type
_entity_poly.pdbx_seq_one_letter_code
_entity_poly.pdbx_strand_id
1 'polypeptide(L)'
;MKNGPWNFNSHLLILHRLKEGEDPLIVQFHWVDFWMPIHDLPLGFIFETVAQQLGNFIGAFIEYDVLATQLGYKRIIRIRVRINVRKPLKRKKKRVLPNGESVYVRFEYEKITLFCFLCGKLGHGESFCPIRDHHPRQEYVFN
;
A
#
# COMPACT_ATOMS: atom_id res chain seq x y z
N MET A 1 -9.37 -3.83 12.14
CA MET A 1 -10.79 -4.10 11.79
C MET A 1 -10.82 -4.72 10.40
N LYS A 2 -11.56 -5.82 10.16
CA LYS A 2 -11.31 -6.66 8.97
C LYS A 2 -11.70 -6.05 7.60
N ASN A 3 -12.65 -5.11 7.55
CA ASN A 3 -13.23 -4.61 6.29
C ASN A 3 -12.75 -3.21 5.84
N GLY A 4 -11.75 -2.65 6.52
CA GLY A 4 -11.11 -1.39 6.12
C GLY A 4 -10.24 -1.52 4.85
N PRO A 5 -9.74 -0.41 4.30
CA PRO A 5 -9.89 0.96 4.80
C PRO A 5 -11.32 1.52 4.60
N TRP A 6 -11.69 2.51 5.41
CA TRP A 6 -12.99 3.19 5.37
C TRP A 6 -12.81 4.62 4.88
N ASN A 7 -13.78 5.13 4.14
CA ASN A 7 -13.72 6.47 3.57
C ASN A 7 -15.03 7.22 3.82
N PHE A 8 -14.96 8.52 4.04
CA PHE A 8 -16.11 9.44 4.09
C PHE A 8 -15.76 10.70 3.30
N ASN A 9 -16.62 11.09 2.34
CA ASN A 9 -16.36 12.22 1.43
C ASN A 9 -14.95 12.20 0.81
N SER A 10 -14.49 11.04 0.33
CA SER A 10 -13.15 10.83 -0.24
C SER A 10 -11.98 11.02 0.73
N HIS A 11 -12.23 11.16 2.03
CA HIS A 11 -11.21 11.22 3.06
C HIS A 11 -11.10 9.86 3.77
N LEU A 12 -9.86 9.40 3.96
CA LEU A 12 -9.55 8.16 4.67
C LEU A 12 -9.86 8.31 6.16
N LEU A 13 -10.69 7.42 6.70
CA LEU A 13 -10.96 7.33 8.13
C LEU A 13 -9.93 6.40 8.79
N ILE A 14 -9.21 6.93 9.78
CA ILE A 14 -8.24 6.18 10.57
C ILE A 14 -8.90 5.78 11.88
N LEU A 15 -9.14 4.48 12.04
CA LEU A 15 -9.82 3.92 13.20
C LEU A 15 -8.86 3.08 14.03
N HIS A 16 -8.81 3.35 15.33
CA HIS A 16 -8.06 2.55 16.30
C HIS A 16 -9.03 1.84 17.24
N ARG A 17 -8.79 0.55 17.48
CA ARG A 17 -9.52 -0.20 18.51
C ARG A 17 -8.74 -0.07 19.81
N LEU A 18 -9.28 0.71 20.75
CA LEU A 18 -8.68 0.88 22.07
C LEU A 18 -8.49 -0.47 22.76
N LYS A 19 -7.32 -0.64 23.36
CA LYS A 19 -7.00 -1.78 24.22
C LYS A 19 -7.27 -1.43 25.67
N GLU A 20 -7.41 -2.45 26.51
CA GLU A 20 -7.54 -2.26 27.95
C GLU A 20 -6.29 -1.55 28.50
N GLY A 21 -6.52 -0.52 29.33
CA GLY A 21 -5.46 0.32 29.89
C GLY A 21 -4.86 1.35 28.92
N GLU A 22 -5.33 1.44 27.68
CA GLU A 22 -4.84 2.44 26.72
C GLU A 22 -5.54 3.78 26.92
N ASP A 23 -4.75 4.85 27.09
CA ASP A 23 -5.29 6.21 27.16
C ASP A 23 -5.65 6.70 25.73
N PRO A 24 -6.94 6.97 25.44
CA PRO A 24 -7.38 7.40 24.12
C PRO A 24 -6.78 8.73 23.67
N LEU A 25 -6.32 9.58 24.60
CA LEU A 25 -5.77 10.90 24.28
C LEU A 25 -4.35 10.84 23.70
N ILE A 26 -3.62 9.74 23.92
CA ILE A 26 -2.25 9.56 23.44
C ILE A 26 -2.15 8.61 22.24
N VAL A 27 -3.26 7.99 21.83
CA VAL A 27 -3.31 7.10 20.68
C VAL A 27 -2.95 7.86 19.41
N GLN A 28 -2.01 7.30 18.64
CA GLN A 28 -1.59 7.92 17.39
C GLN A 28 -2.37 7.39 16.18
N PHE A 29 -3.11 8.27 15.53
CA PHE A 29 -3.94 7.96 14.35
C PHE A 29 -3.19 8.14 13.04
N HIS A 30 -2.21 7.26 12.75
CA HIS A 30 -1.51 7.28 11.46
C HIS A 30 -1.31 5.89 10.83
N TRP A 31 -1.94 4.86 11.39
CA TRP A 31 -1.84 3.49 10.89
C TRP A 31 -3.15 3.04 10.25
N VAL A 32 -3.06 2.51 9.03
CA VAL A 32 -4.22 1.96 8.31
C VAL A 32 -3.85 0.63 7.68
N ASP A 33 -4.75 -0.35 7.79
CA ASP A 33 -4.60 -1.67 7.18
C ASP A 33 -5.23 -1.64 5.78
N PHE A 34 -4.42 -1.83 4.75
CA PHE A 34 -4.86 -1.94 3.35
C PHE A 34 -4.81 -3.39 2.88
N TRP A 35 -5.84 -3.81 2.16
CA TRP A 35 -5.74 -4.93 1.24
C TRP A 35 -5.04 -4.48 -0.04
N MET A 36 -4.14 -5.30 -0.55
CA MET A 36 -3.36 -4.97 -1.72
C MET A 36 -3.04 -6.20 -2.59
N PRO A 37 -3.52 -6.21 -3.83
CA PRO A 37 -2.99 -7.05 -4.88
C PRO A 37 -1.55 -6.69 -5.20
N ILE A 38 -0.73 -7.73 -5.39
CA ILE A 38 0.64 -7.64 -5.85
C ILE A 38 0.73 -8.28 -7.22
N HIS A 39 1.17 -7.50 -8.19
CA HIS A 39 1.23 -7.86 -9.60
C HIS A 39 2.67 -8.09 -10.07
N ASP A 40 2.78 -8.79 -11.20
CA ASP A 40 4.02 -9.03 -11.94
C ASP A 40 5.09 -9.76 -11.13
N LEU A 41 4.64 -10.68 -10.26
CA LEU A 41 5.53 -11.62 -9.61
C LEU A 41 6.10 -12.61 -10.65
N PRO A 42 7.42 -12.87 -10.62
CA PRO A 42 8.02 -13.91 -11.44
C PRO A 42 7.40 -15.28 -11.16
N LEU A 43 7.47 -16.16 -12.17
CA LEU A 43 7.05 -17.54 -12.01
C LEU A 43 7.81 -18.21 -10.86
N GLY A 44 7.08 -18.94 -10.02
CA GLY A 44 7.63 -19.60 -8.84
C GLY A 44 7.76 -18.71 -7.59
N PHE A 45 7.42 -17.41 -7.63
CA PHE A 45 7.52 -16.48 -6.48
C PHE A 45 6.18 -16.25 -5.74
N ILE A 46 5.17 -17.06 -6.06
CA ILE A 46 3.82 -16.98 -5.47
C ILE A 46 3.78 -17.88 -4.23
N PHE A 47 4.33 -17.38 -3.13
CA PHE A 47 4.31 -18.09 -1.85
C PHE A 47 4.32 -17.10 -0.69
N GLU A 48 3.79 -17.53 0.46
CA GLU A 48 3.54 -16.67 1.62
C GLU A 48 4.81 -15.98 2.14
N THR A 49 5.98 -16.64 2.08
CA THR A 49 7.22 -16.02 2.56
C THR A 49 7.67 -14.84 1.68
N VAL A 50 7.49 -14.89 0.35
CA VAL A 50 7.69 -13.72 -0.53
C VAL A 50 6.65 -12.65 -0.25
N ALA A 51 5.39 -13.05 -0.01
CA ALA A 51 4.31 -12.15 0.33
C ALA A 51 4.62 -11.36 1.61
N GLN A 52 5.10 -12.04 2.66
CA GLN A 52 5.51 -11.45 3.92
C GLN A 52 6.70 -10.50 3.73
N GLN A 53 7.71 -10.89 2.95
CA GLN A 53 8.85 -10.01 2.64
C GLN A 53 8.43 -8.74 1.88
N LEU A 54 7.48 -8.84 0.95
CA LEU A 54 6.95 -7.69 0.23
C LEU A 54 6.07 -6.82 1.12
N GLY A 55 5.21 -7.43 1.93
CA GLY A 55 4.39 -6.73 2.92
C GLY A 55 5.24 -5.94 3.92
N ASN A 56 6.30 -6.55 4.44
CA ASN A 56 7.25 -5.89 5.35
C ASN A 56 8.13 -4.83 4.67
N PHE A 57 8.32 -4.94 3.35
CA PHE A 57 8.92 -3.84 2.59
C PHE A 57 7.96 -2.65 2.49
N ILE A 58 6.66 -2.88 2.34
CA ILE A 58 5.65 -1.81 2.18
C ILE A 58 5.31 -1.15 3.53
N GLY A 59 5.09 -1.96 4.56
CA GLY A 59 4.69 -1.56 5.92
C GLY A 59 4.89 -2.71 6.89
N ALA A 60 3.91 -3.00 7.76
CA ALA A 60 3.89 -4.20 8.57
C ALA A 60 2.92 -5.22 7.94
N PHE A 61 3.42 -6.39 7.57
CA PHE A 61 2.59 -7.48 7.05
C PHE A 61 1.57 -7.95 8.10
N ILE A 62 0.33 -8.17 7.68
CA ILE A 62 -0.77 -8.61 8.55
C ILE A 62 -1.31 -9.97 8.12
N GLU A 63 -1.59 -10.16 6.82
CA GLU A 63 -2.35 -11.33 6.35
C GLU A 63 -2.04 -11.64 4.89
N TYR A 64 -2.06 -12.93 4.54
CA TYR A 64 -1.99 -13.43 3.17
C TYR A 64 -3.34 -14.05 2.78
N ASP A 65 -3.96 -13.57 1.71
CA ASP A 65 -5.27 -14.03 1.26
C ASP A 65 -5.12 -15.28 0.37
N VAL A 66 -5.15 -16.45 1.01
CA VAL A 66 -5.00 -17.75 0.34
C VAL A 66 -6.11 -17.97 -0.70
N LEU A 67 -7.36 -17.63 -0.37
CA LEU A 67 -8.52 -17.88 -1.23
C LEU A 67 -8.51 -17.01 -2.48
N ALA A 68 -8.26 -15.70 -2.33
CA ALA A 68 -8.15 -14.80 -3.49
C ALA A 68 -6.94 -15.16 -4.38
N THR A 69 -5.88 -15.71 -3.80
CA THR A 69 -4.69 -16.14 -4.54
C THR A 69 -4.90 -17.44 -5.30
N GLN A 70 -5.61 -18.42 -4.72
CA GLN A 70 -5.86 -19.72 -5.35
C GLN A 70 -6.92 -19.65 -6.47
N LEU A 71 -7.85 -18.69 -6.41
CA LEU A 71 -8.89 -18.51 -7.42
C LEU A 71 -8.39 -17.77 -8.69
N GLY A 72 -7.15 -17.27 -8.70
CA GLY A 72 -6.63 -16.41 -9.76
C GLY A 72 -5.68 -17.12 -10.73
N TYR A 73 -6.13 -17.33 -11.98
CA TYR A 73 -5.28 -17.67 -13.13
C TYR A 73 -4.19 -16.61 -13.47
N LYS A 74 -3.99 -15.57 -12.64
CA LYS A 74 -3.37 -14.29 -13.02
C LYS A 74 -2.02 -13.94 -12.37
N ARG A 75 -1.33 -14.86 -11.68
CA ARG A 75 -0.02 -14.56 -11.04
C ARG A 75 -0.06 -13.36 -10.08
N ILE A 76 -1.16 -13.21 -9.35
CA ILE A 76 -1.38 -12.14 -8.38
C ILE A 76 -1.52 -12.79 -7.01
N ILE A 77 -0.83 -12.24 -6.02
CA ILE A 77 -1.11 -12.52 -4.60
C ILE A 77 -1.81 -11.32 -3.99
N ARG A 78 -2.70 -11.55 -3.04
CA ARG A 78 -3.36 -10.47 -2.30
C ARG A 78 -2.93 -10.55 -0.84
N ILE A 79 -2.43 -9.44 -0.32
CA ILE A 79 -1.96 -9.35 1.07
C ILE A 79 -2.63 -8.20 1.79
N ARG A 80 -2.56 -8.24 3.11
CA ARG A 80 -2.96 -7.16 3.99
C ARG A 80 -1.74 -6.57 4.68
N VAL A 81 -1.60 -5.26 4.61
CA VAL A 81 -0.45 -4.54 5.17
C VAL A 81 -0.92 -3.33 5.98
N ARG A 82 -0.36 -3.17 7.17
CA ARG A 82 -0.51 -1.96 7.99
C ARG A 82 0.51 -0.91 7.57
N ILE A 83 0.05 0.28 7.24
CA ILE A 83 0.85 1.33 6.61
C ILE A 83 0.78 2.61 7.43
N ASN A 84 1.91 3.31 7.53
CA ASN A 84 1.99 4.65 8.11
C ASN A 84 1.59 5.68 7.04
N VAL A 85 0.42 6.30 7.18
CA VAL A 85 -0.15 7.21 6.18
C VAL A 85 0.59 8.55 6.06
N ARG A 86 1.53 8.85 6.99
CA ARG A 86 2.37 10.05 6.93
C ARG A 86 3.50 9.93 5.92
N LYS A 87 3.80 8.71 5.48
CA LYS A 87 4.86 8.40 4.51
C LYS A 87 4.28 8.26 3.10
N PRO A 88 5.06 8.56 2.05
CA PRO A 88 4.66 8.23 0.69
C PRO A 88 4.41 6.73 0.51
N LEU A 89 3.38 6.40 -0.26
CA LEU A 89 3.04 5.02 -0.59
C LEU A 89 4.07 4.42 -1.54
N LYS A 90 4.49 3.18 -1.26
CA LYS A 90 5.35 2.42 -2.17
C LYS A 90 4.50 1.79 -3.25
N ARG A 91 4.86 1.99 -4.53
CA ARG A 91 4.06 1.53 -5.69
C ARG A 91 4.67 0.32 -6.41
N LYS A 92 5.99 0.19 -6.37
CA LYS A 92 6.71 -0.94 -6.98
C LYS A 92 8.02 -1.22 -6.25
N LYS A 93 8.53 -2.44 -6.41
CA LYS A 93 9.85 -2.87 -5.93
C LYS A 93 10.61 -3.58 -7.05
N LYS A 94 11.84 -3.13 -7.32
CA LYS A 94 12.75 -3.84 -8.22
C LYS A 94 13.24 -5.13 -7.54
N ARG A 95 13.21 -6.24 -8.26
CA ARG A 95 13.76 -7.54 -7.87
C ARG A 95 14.78 -7.95 -8.92
N VAL A 96 15.92 -8.47 -8.48
CA VAL A 96 16.92 -9.09 -9.36
C VAL A 96 16.70 -10.59 -9.32
N LEU A 97 16.61 -11.21 -10.49
CA LEU A 97 16.42 -12.64 -10.68
C LEU A 97 17.78 -13.36 -10.69
N PRO A 98 17.82 -14.69 -10.47
CA PRO A 98 19.06 -15.47 -10.51
C PRO A 98 19.81 -15.38 -11.85
N ASN A 99 19.10 -15.16 -12.96
CA ASN A 99 19.67 -14.98 -14.29
C ASN A 99 20.25 -13.55 -14.53
N GLY A 100 20.23 -12.67 -13.53
CA GLY A 100 20.71 -11.30 -13.61
C GLY A 100 19.69 -10.29 -14.15
N GLU A 101 18.55 -10.74 -14.68
CA GLU A 101 17.48 -9.85 -15.13
C GLU A 101 16.78 -9.18 -13.94
N SER A 102 16.12 -8.06 -14.21
CA SER A 102 15.35 -7.35 -13.17
C SER A 102 13.91 -7.17 -13.57
N VAL A 103 13.02 -7.40 -12.60
CA VAL A 103 11.58 -7.16 -12.75
C VAL A 103 11.11 -6.14 -11.72
N TYR A 104 10.01 -5.46 -12.03
CA TYR A 104 9.30 -4.63 -11.08
C TYR A 104 8.05 -5.37 -10.61
N VAL A 105 7.98 -5.64 -9.31
CA VAL A 105 6.76 -6.09 -8.66
C VAL A 105 5.93 -4.85 -8.32
N ARG A 106 4.66 -4.81 -8.75
CA ARG A 106 3.76 -3.66 -8.52
C ARG A 106 2.81 -3.91 -7.35
N PHE A 107 2.47 -2.84 -6.63
CA PHE A 107 1.57 -2.86 -5.48
C PHE A 107 0.36 -1.99 -5.78
N GLU A 108 -0.83 -2.57 -5.66
CA GLU A 108 -2.09 -1.85 -5.85
C GLU A 108 -2.82 -1.72 -4.51
N TYR A 109 -3.23 -0.51 -4.15
CA TYR A 109 -3.89 -0.24 -2.87
C TYR A 109 -5.40 -0.25 -3.08
N GLU A 110 -6.10 -1.22 -2.49
CA GLU A 110 -7.55 -1.26 -2.60
C GLU A 110 -8.19 -0.11 -1.81
N LYS A 111 -9.24 0.49 -2.40
CA LYS A 111 -10.03 1.56 -1.77
C LYS A 111 -9.20 2.78 -1.34
N ILE A 112 -8.07 3.02 -2.02
CA ILE A 112 -7.29 4.24 -1.85
C ILE A 112 -8.10 5.47 -2.27
N THR A 113 -8.06 6.53 -1.46
CA THR A 113 -8.74 7.80 -1.72
C THR A 113 -7.81 8.97 -1.44
N LEU A 114 -8.06 10.11 -2.09
CA LEU A 114 -7.35 11.38 -1.94
C LEU A 114 -5.82 11.21 -1.79
N PHE A 115 -5.21 10.76 -2.88
CA PHE A 115 -3.77 10.51 -3.00
C PHE A 115 -3.11 11.53 -3.92
N CYS A 116 -1.95 12.02 -3.53
CA CYS A 116 -1.16 12.94 -4.33
C CYS A 116 -0.19 12.18 -5.23
N PHE A 117 -0.34 12.28 -6.56
CA PHE A 117 0.59 11.62 -7.48
C PHE A 117 1.97 12.29 -7.54
N LEU A 118 2.11 13.55 -7.12
CA LEU A 118 3.40 14.25 -7.04
C LEU A 118 4.28 13.70 -5.93
N CYS A 119 3.79 13.70 -4.69
CA CYS A 119 4.60 13.34 -3.52
C CYS A 119 4.31 11.93 -2.98
N GLY A 120 3.33 11.24 -3.54
CA GLY A 120 2.93 9.90 -3.15
C GLY A 120 2.25 9.80 -1.78
N LYS A 121 1.77 10.89 -1.17
CA LYS A 121 1.15 10.87 0.17
C LYS A 121 -0.38 10.89 0.08
N LEU A 122 -1.02 10.39 1.12
CA LEU A 122 -2.47 10.46 1.32
C LEU A 122 -2.89 11.80 1.93
N GLY A 123 -4.14 12.18 1.74
CA GLY A 123 -4.80 13.31 2.40
C GLY A 123 -4.83 14.62 1.60
N HIS A 124 -4.23 14.68 0.41
CA HIS A 124 -4.35 15.83 -0.47
C HIS A 124 -4.21 15.44 -1.95
N GLY A 125 -4.77 16.27 -2.84
CA GLY A 125 -4.52 16.22 -4.28
C GLY A 125 -3.30 17.07 -4.67
N GLU A 126 -2.82 16.90 -5.89
CA GLU A 126 -1.65 17.62 -6.42
C GLU A 126 -1.74 19.14 -6.24
N SER A 127 -2.94 19.70 -6.42
CA SER A 127 -3.16 21.15 -6.33
C SER A 127 -2.79 21.74 -4.97
N PHE A 128 -2.84 20.93 -3.92
CA PHE A 128 -2.54 21.31 -2.53
C PHE A 128 -1.25 20.65 -2.03
N CYS A 129 -0.42 20.14 -2.94
CA CYS A 129 0.82 19.47 -2.58
C CYS A 129 1.90 20.50 -2.20
N PRO A 130 2.53 20.40 -1.02
CA PRO A 130 3.59 21.33 -0.60
C PRO A 130 4.84 21.31 -1.51
N ILE A 131 5.02 20.27 -2.32
CA ILE A 131 6.16 20.14 -3.23
C ILE A 131 5.91 20.89 -4.55
N ARG A 132 4.64 21.22 -4.87
CA ARG A 132 4.25 21.79 -6.17
C ARG A 132 4.92 23.14 -6.43
N ASP A 133 5.10 23.97 -5.41
CA ASP A 133 5.75 25.28 -5.56
C ASP A 133 7.23 25.17 -5.96
N HIS A 134 7.84 23.99 -5.81
CA HIS A 134 9.21 23.70 -6.21
C HIS A 134 9.32 22.92 -7.53
N HIS A 135 8.23 22.43 -8.12
CA HIS A 135 8.21 21.67 -9.37
C HIS A 135 7.07 22.16 -10.26
N PRO A 136 7.33 23.04 -11.25
CA PRO A 136 6.31 23.47 -12.20
C PRO A 136 5.73 22.28 -12.96
N ARG A 137 4.44 22.37 -13.34
CA ARG A 137 3.68 21.31 -14.01
C ARG A 137 4.47 20.66 -15.15
N GLN A 138 4.96 19.44 -14.94
CA GLN A 138 5.30 18.53 -16.02
C GLN A 138 4.15 17.55 -16.20
N GLU A 139 3.78 17.26 -17.45
CA GLU A 139 2.79 16.25 -17.78
C GLU A 139 3.31 14.88 -17.35
N TYR A 140 2.75 14.33 -16.27
CA TYR A 140 3.14 13.03 -15.77
C TYR A 140 2.60 11.94 -16.69
N VAL A 141 3.49 11.32 -17.47
CA VAL A 141 3.22 10.06 -18.16
C VAL A 141 3.35 8.94 -17.13
N PHE A 142 2.25 8.23 -16.87
CA PHE A 142 2.21 7.11 -15.94
C PHE A 142 3.00 5.91 -16.51
N ASN A 143 4.09 5.50 -15.84
CA ASN A 143 4.89 4.29 -16.12
C ASN A 143 4.86 3.27 -14.96
#